data_AF-A0A975FD02-F1
#
_entry.id   AF-A0A975FD02-F1
#
_cell.length_a   1.000
_cell.length_b   1.000
_cell.length_c   1.000
_cell.angle_alpha   90.00
_cell.angle_beta   90.00
_cell.angle_gamma   90.00
#
_symmetry.space_group_name_H-M   'P 1'
#
loop_
_entity.id
_entity.type
_entity.pdbx_description
1 polymer ?
#
loop_
_entity_poly.entity_id
_entity_poly.type
_entity_poly.pdbx_seq_one_letter_code
_entity_poly.pdbx_strand_id
1 'polypeptide(L)'
;MPDYCKDTGAVLFIDDAHKLAGRKLQIARKCVISSRLFVMAASEEQRLPPNLRNVVLRRDPQIFRLNSEVAYDATNLFMWAFLVACLAAGWWEAALVLGGLKALGSGRRATRAD
;
A
#
# COMPACT_ATOMS: atom_id res chain seq x y z
N MET A 1 -16.49 22.93 -5.24
CA MET A 1 -15.66 22.11 -4.32
C MET A 1 -14.29 22.73 -4.08
N PRO A 2 -13.46 23.00 -5.11
CA PRO A 2 -12.19 23.71 -4.90
C PRO A 2 -12.37 25.09 -4.25
N ASP A 3 -13.39 25.84 -4.68
CA ASP A 3 -13.71 27.16 -4.11
C ASP A 3 -14.13 27.03 -2.65
N TYR A 4 -14.97 26.03 -2.34
CA TYR A 4 -15.32 25.71 -0.95
C TYR A 4 -14.09 25.46 -0.07
N CYS A 5 -13.10 24.67 -0.52
CA CYS A 5 -11.87 24.43 0.22
C CYS A 5 -11.06 25.72 0.44
N LYS A 6 -11.07 26.62 -0.53
CA LYS A 6 -10.39 27.93 -0.45
C LYS A 6 -11.09 28.86 0.54
N ASP A 7 -12.42 28.95 0.44
CA ASP A 7 -13.23 29.94 1.17
C ASP A 7 -13.40 29.56 2.64
N THR A 8 -13.48 28.26 2.94
CA THR A 8 -13.67 27.76 4.32
C THR A 8 -12.36 27.43 5.04
N GLY A 9 -11.25 27.29 4.30
CA GLY A 9 -10.00 26.77 4.87
C GLY A 9 -10.10 25.33 5.38
N ALA A 10 -11.09 24.57 4.89
CA ALA A 10 -11.30 23.18 5.31
C ALA A 10 -10.06 22.30 5.05
N VAL A 11 -9.89 21.30 5.91
CA VAL A 11 -8.84 20.28 5.74
C VAL A 11 -9.31 19.25 4.71
N LEU A 12 -8.55 19.10 3.64
CA LEU A 12 -8.87 18.17 2.56
C LEU A 12 -8.33 16.77 2.88
N PHE A 13 -9.22 15.80 3.04
CA PHE A 13 -8.84 14.38 3.17
C PHE A 13 -9.02 13.65 1.84
N ILE A 14 -7.98 12.94 1.40
CA ILE A 14 -8.01 12.08 0.22
C ILE A 14 -7.49 10.71 0.60
N ASP A 15 -8.37 9.72 0.56
CA ASP A 15 -8.01 8.31 0.72
C ASP A 15 -7.72 7.65 -0.62
N ASP A 16 -6.89 6.61 -0.62
CA ASP A 16 -6.53 5.82 -1.81
C ASP A 16 -6.17 6.67 -3.04
N ALA A 17 -5.34 7.70 -2.87
CA ALA A 17 -5.05 8.67 -3.93
C ALA A 17 -4.41 8.07 -5.19
N HIS A 18 -3.82 6.88 -5.08
CA HIS A 18 -3.27 6.09 -6.18
C HIS A 18 -4.34 5.48 -7.10
N LYS A 19 -5.61 5.38 -6.66
CA LYS A 19 -6.77 4.94 -7.46
C LYS A 19 -7.42 6.08 -8.24
N LEU A 20 -7.00 7.33 -8.04
CA LEU A 20 -7.59 8.49 -8.73
C LEU A 20 -7.22 8.52 -10.21
N ALA A 21 -8.23 8.54 -11.08
CA ALA A 21 -8.09 8.67 -12.53
C ALA A 21 -9.13 9.62 -13.14
N GLY A 22 -8.87 10.06 -14.38
CA GLY A 22 -9.81 10.84 -15.20
C GLY A 22 -10.31 12.13 -14.53
N ARG A 23 -11.63 12.36 -14.56
CA ARG A 23 -12.26 13.58 -14.01
C ARG A 23 -12.10 13.69 -12.49
N LYS A 24 -12.16 12.57 -11.75
CA LYS A 24 -11.97 12.57 -10.29
C LYS A 24 -10.58 13.07 -9.91
N LEU A 25 -9.55 12.63 -10.64
CA LEU A 25 -8.18 13.11 -10.47
C LEU A 25 -8.06 14.62 -10.70
N GLN A 26 -8.69 15.14 -11.75
CA GLN A 26 -8.64 16.58 -12.06
C GLN A 26 -9.31 17.43 -10.97
N ILE A 27 -10.45 16.97 -10.43
CA ILE A 27 -11.13 17.66 -9.33
C ILE A 27 -10.28 17.59 -8.06
N ALA A 28 -9.78 16.41 -7.69
CA ALA A 28 -8.92 16.22 -6.52
C ALA A 28 -7.68 17.13 -6.59
N ARG A 29 -7.03 17.19 -7.76
CA ARG A 29 -5.89 18.09 -8.01
C ARG A 29 -6.26 19.55 -7.76
N LYS A 30 -7.40 20.03 -8.27
CA LYS A 30 -7.86 21.40 -8.02
C LYS A 30 -8.12 21.64 -6.53
N CYS A 31 -8.75 20.68 -5.84
CA CYS A 31 -8.96 20.78 -4.40
C CYS A 31 -7.65 20.85 -3.62
N VAL A 32 -6.63 20.04 -3.96
CA VAL A 32 -5.31 20.10 -3.31
C VAL A 32 -4.66 21.48 -3.49
N ILE A 33 -4.70 22.03 -4.71
CA ILE A 33 -4.17 23.38 -4.99
C ILE A 33 -4.91 24.44 -4.17
N SER A 34 -6.23 24.36 -4.07
CA SER A 34 -7.05 25.35 -3.39
C SER A 34 -7.07 25.20 -1.86
N SER A 35 -6.83 24.00 -1.34
CA SER A 35 -6.82 23.71 0.10
C SER A 35 -5.61 24.33 0.80
N ARG A 36 -5.79 24.77 2.04
CA ARG A 36 -4.68 25.24 2.90
C ARG A 36 -3.93 24.06 3.52
N LEU A 37 -4.66 23.05 3.98
CA LEU A 37 -4.13 21.83 4.58
C LEU A 37 -4.78 20.62 3.91
N PHE A 38 -3.99 19.58 3.67
CA PHE A 38 -4.48 18.31 3.16
C PHE A 38 -3.81 17.13 3.86
N VAL A 39 -4.55 16.03 3.96
CA VAL A 39 -4.08 14.73 4.41
C VAL A 39 -4.39 13.73 3.31
N MET A 40 -3.39 12.97 2.90
CA MET A 40 -3.51 12.06 1.76
C MET A 40 -2.95 10.69 2.12
N ALA A 41 -3.74 9.65 1.85
CA ALA A 41 -3.29 8.27 1.91
C ALA A 41 -3.08 7.71 0.50
N ALA A 42 -1.99 6.96 0.34
CA ALA A 42 -1.68 6.24 -0.90
C ALA A 42 -0.87 4.99 -0.57
N SER A 43 -1.00 3.96 -1.41
CA SER A 43 -0.23 2.71 -1.27
C SER A 43 1.29 2.98 -1.27
N GLU A 44 1.76 3.80 -2.21
CA GLU A 44 3.14 4.29 -2.28
C GLU A 44 3.14 5.68 -2.92
N GLU A 45 4.10 6.54 -2.53
CA GLU A 45 4.27 7.88 -3.10
C GLU A 45 4.45 7.84 -4.63
N GLN A 46 5.21 6.84 -5.12
CA GLN A 46 5.48 6.65 -6.55
C GLN A 46 4.25 6.19 -7.34
N ARG A 47 3.20 5.67 -6.68
CA ARG A 47 1.94 5.27 -7.34
C ARG A 47 0.97 6.44 -7.51
N LEU A 48 1.25 7.62 -6.94
CA LEU A 48 0.42 8.79 -7.15
C LEU A 48 0.42 9.20 -8.63
N PRO A 49 -0.73 9.55 -9.23
CA PRO A 49 -0.78 10.03 -10.61
C PRO A 49 0.18 11.22 -10.80
N PRO A 50 1.01 11.27 -11.86
CA PRO A 50 2.07 12.28 -12.02
C PRO A 50 1.59 13.72 -11.84
N ASN A 51 0.39 14.02 -12.37
CA ASN A 51 -0.23 15.34 -12.28
C ASN A 51 -0.59 15.77 -10.85
N LEU A 52 -0.98 14.81 -10.00
CA LEU A 52 -1.28 15.06 -8.59
C LEU A 52 0.00 15.07 -7.76
N ARG A 53 0.90 14.12 -8.01
CA ARG A 53 2.20 14.00 -7.35
C ARG A 53 3.01 15.29 -7.43
N ASN A 54 3.11 15.89 -8.62
CA ASN A 54 3.82 17.16 -8.80
C ASN A 54 3.23 18.30 -7.96
N VAL A 55 1.91 18.33 -7.76
CA VAL A 55 1.25 19.36 -6.94
C VAL A 55 1.49 19.11 -5.45
N VAL A 56 1.38 17.85 -5.03
CA VAL A 56 1.57 17.43 -3.64
C VAL A 56 3.02 17.68 -3.21
N LEU A 57 4.01 17.18 -3.96
CA LEU A 57 5.42 17.27 -3.59
C LEU A 57 5.99 18.70 -3.65
N ARG A 58 5.44 19.58 -4.49
CA ARG A 58 5.82 21.01 -4.50
C ARG A 58 5.50 21.73 -3.19
N ARG A 59 4.64 21.16 -2.34
CA ARG A 59 4.30 21.71 -1.03
C ARG A 59 5.12 21.12 0.12
N ASP A 60 6.12 20.30 -0.20
CA ASP A 60 7.01 19.65 0.77
C ASP A 60 6.23 18.99 1.93
N PRO A 61 5.32 18.04 1.63
CA PRO A 61 4.44 17.46 2.63
C PRO A 61 5.22 16.57 3.59
N GLN A 62 4.75 16.48 4.83
CA GLN A 62 5.26 15.48 5.76
C GLN A 62 4.79 14.08 5.33
N ILE A 63 5.75 13.19 5.07
CA ILE A 63 5.48 11.83 4.59
C ILE A 63 5.68 10.84 5.74
N PHE A 64 4.61 10.14 6.11
CA PHE A 64 4.66 9.04 7.07
C PHE A 64 4.54 7.70 6.32
N ARG A 65 5.55 6.85 6.46
CA ARG A 65 5.49 5.48 5.95
C ARG A 65 4.94 4.58 7.05
N LEU A 66 3.66 4.22 6.90
CA LEU A 66 3.00 3.25 7.76
C LEU A 66 3.44 1.84 7.35
N ASN A 67 4.59 1.41 7.86
CA ASN A 67 4.97 0.01 7.79
C ASN A 67 4.14 -0.73 8.84
N SER A 68 3.14 -1.47 8.40
CA SER A 68 2.52 -2.44 9.29
C SER A 68 3.48 -3.62 9.40
N GLU A 69 4.18 -3.73 10.52
CA GLU A 69 4.80 -4.97 10.98
C GLU A 69 3.69 -5.96 11.35
N VAL A 70 2.83 -6.33 10.39
CA VAL A 70 1.97 -7.49 10.60
C VAL A 70 2.91 -8.68 10.72
N ALA A 71 2.63 -9.60 11.65
CA ALA A 71 3.38 -10.81 11.94
C ALA A 71 3.43 -11.84 10.78
N TYR A 72 3.64 -11.37 9.54
CA TYR A 72 3.87 -12.19 8.35
C TYR A 72 5.16 -13.02 8.46
N ASP A 73 6.10 -12.61 9.32
CA ASP A 73 7.29 -13.42 9.61
C ASP A 73 6.95 -14.71 10.38
N ALA A 74 5.93 -14.69 11.25
CA ALA A 74 5.55 -15.87 12.01
C ALA A 74 5.01 -16.99 11.10
N THR A 75 4.23 -16.65 10.07
CA THR A 75 3.71 -17.65 9.12
C THR A 75 4.84 -18.27 8.30
N ASN A 76 5.82 -17.47 7.85
CA ASN A 76 6.95 -18.00 7.09
C ASN A 76 7.85 -18.90 7.96
N LEU A 77 8.12 -18.48 9.20
CA LEU A 77 8.86 -19.25 10.19
C LEU A 77 8.12 -20.55 10.54
N PHE A 78 6.82 -20.48 10.78
CA PHE A 78 5.96 -21.65 11.02
C PHE A 78 6.01 -22.64 9.86
N MET A 79 5.89 -22.16 8.62
CA MET A 79 5.96 -23.02 7.44
C MET A 79 7.33 -23.71 7.30
N TRP A 80 8.43 -23.02 7.64
CA TRP A 80 9.76 -23.64 7.66
C TRP A 80 9.90 -24.66 8.77
N ALA A 81 9.43 -24.34 9.98
CA ALA A 81 9.44 -25.27 11.11
C ALA A 81 8.62 -26.53 10.81
N PHE A 82 7.45 -26.37 10.18
CA PHE A 82 6.59 -27.48 9.78
C PHE A 82 7.24 -28.36 8.70
N LEU A 83 7.89 -27.75 7.70
CA LEU A 83 8.68 -28.48 6.70
C LEU A 83 9.82 -29.30 7.32
N VAL A 84 10.57 -28.71 8.24
CA VAL A 84 11.67 -29.40 8.96
C VAL A 84 11.12 -30.55 9.81
N ALA A 85 9.97 -30.36 10.47
CA ALA A 85 9.32 -31.40 11.25
C ALA A 85 8.85 -32.59 10.38
N CYS A 86 8.27 -32.33 9.20
CA CYS A 86 7.88 -33.39 8.26
C CYS A 86 9.09 -34.18 7.73
N LEU A 87 10.20 -33.50 7.44
CA LEU A 87 11.46 -34.16 7.03
C LEU A 87 12.03 -35.03 8.16
N ALA A 88 12.04 -34.51 9.40
CA ALA A 88 12.51 -35.26 10.57
C ALA A 88 11.65 -36.48 10.90
N ALA A 89 10.34 -36.42 10.63
CA ALA A 89 9.41 -37.54 10.77
C ALA A 89 9.47 -38.56 9.61
N GLY A 90 10.29 -38.32 8.58
CA GLY A 90 10.43 -39.19 7.41
C GLY A 90 9.31 -39.06 6.38
N TRP A 91 8.48 -38.01 6.45
CA TRP A 91 7.38 -37.75 5.51
C TRP A 91 7.85 -36.95 4.31
N TRP A 92 8.68 -37.58 3.47
CA TRP A 92 9.32 -36.96 2.31
C TRP A 92 8.34 -36.43 1.27
N GLU A 93 7.24 -37.14 1.03
CA GLU A 93 6.19 -36.72 0.08
C GLU A 93 5.47 -35.45 0.55
N ALA A 94 5.10 -35.40 1.83
CA ALA A 94 4.45 -34.23 2.42
C ALA A 94 5.40 -33.02 2.41
N ALA A 95 6.67 -33.21 2.74
CA ALA A 95 7.67 -32.15 2.71
C ALA A 95 7.90 -31.61 1.29
N LEU A 96 7.90 -32.49 0.27
CA LEU A 96 8.07 -32.08 -1.13
C LEU A 96 6.88 -31.26 -1.64
N VAL A 97 5.65 -31.68 -1.33
CA VAL A 97 4.43 -30.93 -1.67
C VAL A 97 4.40 -29.57 -0.95
N LEU A 98 4.64 -29.55 0.36
CA LEU A 98 4.64 -28.31 1.15
C LEU A 98 5.75 -27.35 0.71
N GLY A 99 6.93 -27.86 0.36
CA GLY A 99 8.06 -27.08 -0.13
C GLY A 99 7.76 -26.47 -1.49
N GLY A 100 7.15 -27.24 -2.40
CA GLY A 100 6.69 -26.75 -3.70
C GLY A 100 5.65 -25.64 -3.58
N LEU A 101 4.63 -25.84 -2.74
CA LEU A 101 3.59 -24.82 -2.49
C LEU A 101 4.18 -23.54 -1.88
N LYS A 102 5.09 -23.68 -0.91
CA LYS A 102 5.79 -22.54 -0.31
C LYS A 102 6.65 -21.78 -1.34
N ALA A 103 7.35 -22.49 -2.22
CA ALA A 103 8.16 -21.88 -3.27
C ALA A 103 7.28 -21.06 -4.25
N LEU A 104 6.13 -21.61 -4.64
CA LEU A 104 5.19 -20.95 -5.55
C LEU A 104 4.44 -19.77 -4.92
N GLY A 105 4.16 -19.82 -3.61
CA GLY A 105 3.42 -18.78 -2.88
C GLY A 105 4.27 -17.60 -2.39
N SER A 106 5.60 -17.65 -2.50
CA SER A 106 6.54 -16.68 -1.90
C SER A 106 6.71 -15.35 -2.66
N GLY A 107 5.77 -15.00 -3.54
CA GLY A 107 5.82 -13.75 -4.29
C GLY A 107 5.53 -12.53 -3.42
N ARG A 108 6.46 -11.57 -3.38
CA ARG A 108 6.37 -10.26 -2.66
C ARG A 108 5.14 -9.39 -2.99
N ARG A 109 4.31 -9.82 -3.95
CA ARG A 109 3.10 -9.12 -4.44
C ARG A 109 1.83 -9.98 -4.41
N ALA A 110 1.89 -11.25 -3.99
CA ALA A 110 0.74 -12.15 -4.02
C ALA A 110 -0.38 -11.77 -3.05
N THR A 111 -0.10 -10.91 -2.07
CA THR A 111 -1.00 -10.60 -0.95
C THR A 111 -1.41 -9.14 -0.83
N ARG A 112 -0.99 -8.25 -1.75
CA ARG A 112 -1.52 -6.88 -1.78
C ARG A 112 -2.90 -6.91 -2.43
N ALA A 113 -3.96 -6.90 -1.61
CA ALA A 113 -5.25 -6.44 -2.06
C ALA A 113 -5.10 -4.95 -2.44
N ASP A 114 -5.44 -4.62 -3.69
CA ASP A 114 -5.28 -3.28 -4.25
C ASP A 114 -6.19 -2.24 -3.56
#